data_AF-X6DN71-F1
#
_entry.id   AF-X6DN71-F1
#
_cell.length_a   1.000
_cell.length_b   1.000
_cell.length_c   1.000
_cell.angle_alpha   90.00
_cell.angle_beta   90.00
_cell.angle_gamma   90.00
#
_symmetry.space_group_name_H-M   'P 1'
#
loop_
_entity.id
_entity.type
_entity.pdbx_description
1 polymer ?
#
loop_
_entity_poly.entity_id
_entity_poly.type
_entity_poly.pdbx_seq_one_letter_code
_entity_poly.pdbx_strand_id
1 'polypeptide(L)'
;MFVEREASVGEPTSQERRHAEQNDRRILGNVVQCDGARATISAFADEVDGAVTGLWTVGKMISINLGTTRTVGLVYAIGKSDRAWNNEGQNAIEVSIELIGEVRDGAEPGAKPIFDRGITTYPHIGAVAHRIRSRDLQAVYDLAGRHSITIGSLSQDETIAANIAIDDTLARHFAIVGTTGVGKSTAVSLLLRKSIAARPDLRILILDPHNEFAASLPEYCVRVDSKTLDLPFWMFKLEEFAEVLFRGRETVPEEIDALRDLIPLAKNLYRNPNSGAYLRRGNDALTADTPVPYRIADLLKQIDERTGMLESKNERPTLKSLKTRIESAAADPRYRFMFSSRLIEDTIHETIGNIFRVPHHGRPVTCFEMAGMPSEVVNSVCSVLARLAFDLALWSEGKLQLLLLCEEAHRYMPADARLGFAPTRHALSRIAKEGRKYGCYLGVVTQRPGELDPTILSQCSTFFAMRLANEQDQAIIRSAIADSSASTLAFLSSMGQREAIAFGEGVATTMRLKFERLPAELLPGAAKREQQEAAKLNDDVDLVAIVERLRNVPKPQPQGMPFAEVVDSGRQAGDPDYRKPPATTRVQSDDDFDMRYGLKPATFGLRPQND
;
A
#
# COMPACT_ATOMS: atom_id res chain seq x y z
N MET A 1 50.77 -51.46 42.80
CA MET A 1 51.67 -50.47 43.43
C MET A 1 52.29 -49.67 42.30
N PHE A 2 51.78 -48.44 42.07
CA PHE A 2 52.34 -47.27 41.33
C PHE A 2 52.89 -47.45 39.89
N VAL A 3 52.73 -46.54 38.92
CA VAL A 3 52.82 -45.07 38.95
C VAL A 3 51.95 -44.44 37.84
N GLU A 4 51.39 -43.27 38.15
CA GLU A 4 50.63 -42.32 37.35
C GLU A 4 51.38 -41.74 36.13
N ARG A 5 50.63 -41.27 35.13
CA ARG A 5 51.07 -40.18 34.25
C ARG A 5 49.95 -39.14 34.09
N GLU A 6 50.29 -37.94 34.50
CA GLU A 6 49.51 -36.70 34.46
C GLU A 6 49.08 -36.32 33.04
N ALA A 7 47.87 -35.79 32.90
CA ALA A 7 47.47 -34.95 31.79
C ALA A 7 47.14 -33.56 32.35
N SER A 8 47.84 -32.57 31.81
CA SER A 8 47.85 -31.15 32.17
C SER A 8 46.47 -30.50 32.16
N VAL A 9 46.14 -29.85 33.26
CA VAL A 9 45.01 -28.93 33.42
C VAL A 9 45.26 -27.68 32.57
N GLY A 10 44.53 -27.56 31.46
CA GLY A 10 44.33 -26.29 30.77
C GLY A 10 43.18 -25.53 31.42
N GLU A 11 43.45 -24.35 31.94
CA GLU A 11 42.49 -23.43 32.56
C GLU A 11 41.38 -23.03 31.58
N PRO A 12 40.08 -23.28 31.89
CA PRO A 12 39.00 -22.62 31.19
C PRO A 12 38.78 -21.23 31.80
N THR A 13 39.07 -20.21 30.99
CA THR A 13 38.81 -18.81 31.29
C THR A 13 37.34 -18.57 31.63
N SER A 14 37.16 -17.78 32.68
CA SER A 14 35.93 -17.39 33.36
C SER A 14 34.94 -16.60 32.50
N GLN A 15 33.79 -17.20 32.15
CA GLN A 15 32.54 -16.47 31.97
C GLN A 15 31.36 -17.30 32.52
N GLU A 16 30.73 -16.76 33.57
CA GLU A 16 29.50 -17.18 34.22
C GLU A 16 29.45 -18.62 34.75
N ARG A 17 30.14 -18.81 35.88
CA ARG A 17 29.93 -19.91 36.82
C ARG A 17 28.43 -20.17 37.04
N ARG A 18 28.02 -21.41 36.80
CA ARG A 18 26.88 -22.06 37.44
C ARG A 18 27.10 -21.99 38.96
N HIS A 19 26.62 -20.93 39.61
CA HIS A 19 26.53 -20.89 41.07
C HIS A 19 25.19 -21.48 41.48
N ALA A 20 25.22 -22.48 42.36
CA ALA A 20 24.06 -23.08 43.02
C ALA A 20 23.32 -22.10 43.98
N GLU A 21 23.78 -20.85 44.05
CA GLU A 21 23.25 -19.76 44.88
C GLU A 21 22.81 -18.54 44.06
N GLN A 22 22.53 -18.70 42.75
CA GLN A 22 21.78 -17.66 42.04
C GLN A 22 20.33 -17.69 42.53
N ASN A 23 20.00 -16.69 43.37
CA ASN A 23 18.69 -16.41 43.95
C ASN A 23 17.52 -16.79 43.00
N ASP A 24 16.54 -17.56 43.51
CA ASP A 24 15.35 -18.14 42.86
C ASP A 24 14.42 -17.14 42.10
N ARG A 25 14.81 -15.87 41.99
CA ARG A 25 14.06 -14.73 41.42
C ARG A 25 13.72 -14.84 39.93
N ARG A 26 14.12 -15.91 39.24
CA ARG A 26 13.78 -16.14 37.82
C ARG A 26 12.82 -17.31 37.61
N ILE A 27 12.56 -18.12 38.63
CA ILE A 27 11.58 -19.19 38.55
C ILE A 27 10.20 -18.55 38.64
N LEU A 28 9.40 -18.77 37.61
CA LEU A 28 8.04 -18.25 37.58
C LEU A 28 7.03 -19.35 37.94
N GLY A 29 7.32 -20.62 37.63
CA GLY A 29 6.45 -21.76 37.95
C GLY A 29 6.92 -23.06 37.32
N ASN A 30 6.10 -24.11 37.44
CA ASN A 30 6.38 -25.45 36.94
C ASN A 30 5.28 -25.94 35.99
N VAL A 31 5.68 -26.64 34.93
CA VAL A 31 4.74 -27.26 34.00
C VAL A 31 3.96 -28.38 34.71
N VAL A 32 2.63 -28.32 34.66
CA VAL A 32 1.73 -29.34 35.23
C VAL A 32 0.98 -30.13 34.17
N GLN A 33 0.92 -29.62 32.94
CA GLN A 33 0.28 -30.26 31.79
C GLN A 33 0.95 -29.82 30.49
N CYS A 34 1.04 -30.70 29.50
CA CYS A 34 1.48 -30.39 28.13
C CYS A 34 0.74 -31.30 27.13
N ASP A 35 0.11 -30.72 26.10
CA ASP A 35 -0.71 -31.43 25.10
C ASP A 35 -0.18 -31.30 23.65
N GLY A 36 1.13 -31.07 23.51
CA GLY A 36 1.82 -30.93 22.24
C GLY A 36 1.82 -29.50 21.73
N ALA A 37 0.66 -28.84 21.63
CA ALA A 37 0.61 -27.43 21.21
C ALA A 37 0.62 -26.45 22.39
N ARG A 38 0.15 -26.89 23.56
CA ARG A 38 -0.03 -26.03 24.74
C ARG A 38 0.55 -26.69 25.97
N ALA A 39 0.82 -25.86 26.97
CA ALA A 39 1.17 -26.31 28.30
C ALA A 39 0.47 -25.46 29.37
N THR A 40 0.30 -26.03 30.55
CA THR A 40 -0.20 -25.32 31.73
C THR A 40 0.92 -25.27 32.75
N ILE A 41 1.20 -24.07 33.27
CA ILE A 41 2.18 -23.82 34.31
C ILE A 41 1.43 -23.51 35.60
N SER A 42 1.78 -24.22 36.67
CA SER A 42 1.38 -23.84 38.03
C SER A 42 2.39 -22.84 38.58
N ALA A 43 1.89 -21.70 39.04
CA ALA A 43 2.67 -20.59 39.56
C ALA A 43 1.96 -19.91 40.72
N PHE A 44 2.60 -18.92 41.35
CA PHE A 44 1.96 -18.03 42.31
C PHE A 44 1.87 -16.62 41.73
N ALA A 45 0.81 -15.88 42.05
CA ALA A 45 0.64 -14.48 41.65
C ALA A 45 1.52 -13.52 42.47
N ASP A 46 1.94 -13.96 43.66
CA ASP A 46 2.67 -13.17 44.65
C ASP A 46 4.14 -13.61 44.74
N GLU A 47 5.09 -12.68 44.90
CA GLU A 47 6.47 -13.04 45.30
C GLU A 47 6.51 -13.52 46.76
N VAL A 48 7.64 -14.11 47.18
CA VAL A 48 7.87 -14.57 48.56
C VAL A 48 7.64 -13.46 49.61
N ASP A 49 7.83 -12.18 49.22
CA ASP A 49 7.60 -11.00 50.06
C ASP A 49 6.17 -10.43 49.99
N GLY A 50 5.22 -11.12 49.35
CA GLY A 50 3.80 -10.74 49.30
C GLY A 50 3.46 -9.60 48.31
N ALA A 51 4.43 -9.13 47.52
CA ALA A 51 4.17 -8.19 46.44
C ALA A 51 3.62 -8.93 45.22
N VAL A 52 2.40 -8.56 44.78
CA VAL A 52 1.87 -8.98 43.47
C VAL A 52 2.77 -8.40 42.40
N THR A 53 3.51 -9.26 41.71
CA THR A 53 4.33 -8.81 40.59
C THR A 53 3.55 -9.01 39.30
N GLY A 54 3.58 -8.02 38.41
CA GLY A 54 3.04 -8.15 37.05
C GLY A 54 3.85 -9.09 36.16
N LEU A 55 4.50 -10.12 36.71
CA LEU A 55 5.35 -11.06 36.00
C LEU A 55 4.54 -11.90 35.01
N TRP A 56 3.39 -12.41 35.46
CA TRP A 56 2.44 -13.15 34.63
C TRP A 56 1.43 -12.20 33.99
N THR A 57 1.47 -12.10 32.67
CA THR A 57 0.51 -11.29 31.90
C THR A 57 0.24 -11.95 30.57
N VAL A 58 -1.03 -11.95 30.17
CA VAL A 58 -1.45 -12.45 28.85
C VAL A 58 -0.74 -11.64 27.76
N GLY A 59 -0.12 -12.34 26.81
CA GLY A 59 0.68 -11.78 25.72
C GLY A 59 2.20 -11.73 25.99
N LYS A 60 2.66 -12.11 27.20
CA LYS A 60 4.09 -12.24 27.47
C LYS A 60 4.62 -13.59 27.01
N MET A 61 5.87 -13.61 26.56
CA MET A 61 6.60 -14.85 26.31
C MET A 61 7.41 -15.27 27.53
N ILE A 62 7.47 -16.59 27.71
CA ILE A 62 8.25 -17.26 28.75
C ILE A 62 9.08 -18.38 28.12
N SER A 63 10.10 -18.81 28.83
CA SER A 63 10.97 -19.91 28.41
C SER A 63 10.87 -21.07 29.40
N ILE A 64 10.64 -22.29 28.92
CA ILE A 64 10.72 -23.52 29.71
C ILE A 64 12.10 -24.14 29.48
N ASN A 65 12.85 -24.34 30.57
CA ASN A 65 14.20 -24.87 30.48
C ASN A 65 14.17 -26.41 30.48
N LEU A 66 14.70 -27.02 29.41
CA LEU A 66 14.83 -28.46 29.25
C LEU A 66 16.30 -28.94 29.34
N GLY A 67 17.18 -28.08 29.84
CA GLY A 67 18.61 -28.35 30.02
C GLY A 67 19.44 -27.94 28.80
N THR A 68 19.23 -28.60 27.65
CA THR A 68 19.97 -28.32 26.41
C THR A 68 19.26 -27.32 25.51
N THR A 69 17.93 -27.29 25.55
CA THR A 69 17.08 -26.37 24.79
C THR A 69 16.14 -25.60 25.72
N ARG A 70 15.63 -24.48 25.23
CA ARG A 70 14.61 -23.68 25.92
C ARG A 70 13.38 -23.57 25.03
N THR A 71 12.27 -24.18 25.43
CA THR A 71 11.00 -24.04 24.71
C THR A 71 10.43 -22.65 25.00
N VAL A 72 10.03 -21.92 23.96
CA VAL A 72 9.38 -20.61 24.08
C VAL A 72 7.88 -20.80 24.03
N GLY A 73 7.17 -20.18 24.98
CA GLY A 73 5.71 -20.19 25.03
C GLY A 73 5.12 -18.80 25.21
N LEU A 74 3.95 -18.56 24.61
CA LEU A 74 3.15 -17.35 24.75
C LEU A 74 2.04 -17.57 25.76
N VAL A 75 1.97 -16.73 26.80
CA VAL A 75 0.88 -16.76 27.77
C VAL A 75 -0.41 -16.26 27.12
N TYR A 76 -1.44 -17.11 27.03
CA TYR A 76 -2.73 -16.72 26.45
C TYR A 76 -3.88 -16.69 27.45
N ALA A 77 -3.75 -17.36 28.59
CA ALA A 77 -4.74 -17.30 29.67
C ALA A 77 -4.05 -17.45 31.02
N ILE A 78 -4.61 -16.77 32.03
CA ILE A 78 -4.22 -16.90 33.42
C ILE A 78 -5.51 -17.07 34.21
N GLY A 79 -5.55 -18.08 35.07
CA GLY A 79 -6.70 -18.39 35.88
C GLY A 79 -6.30 -18.83 37.28
N LYS A 80 -7.29 -18.81 38.17
CA LYS A 80 -7.19 -19.45 39.48
C LYS A 80 -8.38 -20.38 39.64
N SER A 81 -8.13 -21.62 40.01
CA SER A 81 -9.12 -22.70 39.98
C SER A 81 -10.27 -22.47 40.97
N ASP A 82 -10.01 -21.82 42.12
CA ASP A 82 -11.02 -21.48 43.13
C ASP A 82 -11.75 -20.14 42.90
N ARG A 83 -11.26 -19.32 41.94
CA ARG A 83 -11.74 -17.95 41.66
C ARG A 83 -11.84 -17.02 42.90
N ALA A 84 -11.16 -17.35 43.98
CA ALA A 84 -11.11 -16.55 45.20
C ALA A 84 -9.77 -15.80 45.27
N TRP A 85 -9.74 -14.59 45.81
CA TRP A 85 -8.47 -13.89 46.05
C TRP A 85 -8.12 -13.93 47.52
N ASN A 86 -6.91 -14.38 47.85
CA ASN A 86 -6.39 -14.39 49.21
C ASN A 86 -5.48 -13.17 49.42
N ASN A 87 -5.85 -12.26 50.32
CA ASN A 87 -5.04 -11.08 50.64
C ASN A 87 -3.91 -11.36 51.64
N GLU A 88 -4.02 -12.46 52.41
CA GLU A 88 -3.12 -12.77 53.52
C GLU A 88 -2.23 -14.00 53.25
N GLY A 89 -2.30 -14.56 52.05
CA GLY A 89 -1.53 -15.74 51.66
C GLY A 89 -1.32 -15.83 50.15
N GLN A 90 -0.54 -16.82 49.72
CA GLN A 90 -0.17 -16.96 48.32
C GLN A 90 -1.36 -17.36 47.44
N ASN A 91 -1.49 -16.69 46.30
CA ASN A 91 -2.48 -17.02 45.29
C ASN A 91 -1.87 -17.96 44.25
N ALA A 92 -2.14 -19.26 44.35
CA ALA A 92 -1.80 -20.22 43.30
C ALA A 92 -2.61 -19.91 42.04
N ILE A 93 -1.94 -19.89 40.89
CA ILE A 93 -2.52 -19.62 39.58
C ILE A 93 -2.11 -20.69 38.57
N GLU A 94 -2.95 -20.88 37.57
CA GLU A 94 -2.70 -21.69 36.39
C GLU A 94 -2.49 -20.75 35.20
N VAL A 95 -1.33 -20.87 34.56
CA VAL A 95 -0.94 -20.08 33.40
C VAL A 95 -0.94 -20.98 32.18
N SER A 96 -1.87 -20.74 31.27
CA SER A 96 -1.94 -21.47 30.00
C SER A 96 -1.06 -20.79 28.95
N ILE A 97 -0.20 -21.58 28.32
CA ILE A 97 0.72 -21.13 27.28
C ILE A 97 0.51 -21.89 25.98
N GLU A 98 0.72 -21.22 24.86
CA GLU A 98 0.86 -21.81 23.53
C GLU A 98 2.35 -21.91 23.21
N LEU A 99 2.83 -23.10 22.81
CA LEU A 99 4.23 -23.30 22.50
C LEU A 99 4.52 -22.76 21.09
N ILE A 100 5.53 -21.90 20.96
CA ILE A 100 5.89 -21.23 19.70
C ILE A 100 7.05 -21.94 18.99
N GLY A 101 8.00 -22.46 19.76
CA GLY A 101 9.21 -23.08 19.23
C GLY A 101 10.27 -23.30 20.31
N GLU A 102 11.52 -23.51 19.90
CA GLU A 102 12.64 -23.70 20.82
C GLU A 102 13.84 -22.79 20.48
N VAL A 103 14.58 -22.43 21.50
CA VAL A 103 15.82 -21.65 21.39
C VAL A 103 17.00 -22.50 21.84
N ARG A 104 18.03 -22.53 20.99
CA ARG A 104 19.30 -23.23 21.22
C ARG A 104 20.42 -22.21 21.32
N ASP A 105 21.34 -22.42 22.27
CA ASP A 105 22.57 -21.62 22.27
C ASP A 105 23.43 -22.03 21.06
N GLY A 106 24.16 -21.07 20.48
CA GLY A 106 25.04 -21.34 19.34
C GLY A 106 26.20 -22.28 19.70
N ALA A 107 26.83 -22.87 18.69
CA ALA A 107 27.91 -23.85 18.86
C ALA A 107 29.15 -23.28 19.57
N GLU A 108 29.37 -21.97 19.46
CA GLU A 108 30.49 -21.27 20.10
C GLU A 108 30.02 -20.43 21.31
N PRO A 109 30.82 -20.34 22.39
CA PRO A 109 30.52 -19.47 23.52
C PRO A 109 30.38 -18.00 23.06
N GLY A 110 29.23 -17.39 23.32
CA GLY A 110 28.92 -16.01 22.93
C GLY A 110 28.26 -15.86 21.55
N ALA A 111 28.08 -16.95 20.80
CA ALA A 111 27.29 -16.92 19.57
C ALA A 111 25.82 -16.55 19.84
N LYS A 112 25.17 -15.94 18.84
CA LYS A 112 23.75 -15.60 18.93
C LYS A 112 22.91 -16.88 19.10
N PRO A 113 21.92 -16.88 20.00
CA PRO A 113 20.99 -17.99 20.09
C PRO A 113 20.20 -18.14 18.78
N ILE A 114 19.86 -19.37 18.44
CA ILE A 114 19.12 -19.72 17.24
C ILE A 114 17.72 -20.15 17.66
N PHE A 115 16.70 -19.60 17.01
CA PHE A 115 15.31 -19.97 17.21
C PHE A 115 14.83 -20.89 16.09
N ASP A 116 14.20 -21.99 16.48
CA ASP A 116 13.51 -22.91 15.58
C ASP A 116 12.03 -22.93 15.93
N ARG A 117 11.15 -22.83 14.92
CA ARG A 117 9.69 -22.96 15.14
C ARG A 117 9.30 -24.38 15.56
N GLY A 118 10.08 -25.37 15.16
CA GLY A 118 9.87 -26.77 15.57
C GLY A 118 10.33 -27.00 17.00
N ILE A 119 9.60 -27.82 17.75
CA ILE A 119 9.98 -28.25 19.09
C ILE A 119 10.52 -29.67 19.01
N THR A 120 11.79 -29.85 19.36
CA THR A 120 12.44 -31.17 19.29
C THR A 120 12.12 -31.99 20.54
N THR A 121 12.08 -31.33 21.70
CA THR A 121 11.76 -31.97 22.98
C THR A 121 10.65 -31.18 23.67
N TYR A 122 9.54 -31.86 23.95
CA TYR A 122 8.41 -31.23 24.62
C TYR A 122 8.63 -31.10 26.13
N PRO A 123 8.09 -30.05 26.77
CA PRO A 123 8.12 -29.91 28.22
C PRO A 123 7.52 -31.10 28.96
N HIS A 124 8.27 -31.66 29.91
CA HIS A 124 7.78 -32.68 30.84
C HIS A 124 7.12 -32.02 32.05
N ILE A 125 6.24 -32.76 32.74
CA ILE A 125 5.65 -32.31 34.00
C ILE A 125 6.77 -32.07 35.02
N GLY A 126 6.75 -30.92 35.68
CA GLY A 126 7.78 -30.46 36.60
C GLY A 126 8.82 -29.54 35.96
N ALA A 127 8.90 -29.46 34.62
CA ALA A 127 9.84 -28.57 33.94
C ALA A 127 9.66 -27.11 34.37
N VAL A 128 10.77 -26.40 34.54
CA VAL A 128 10.77 -25.06 35.15
C VAL A 128 10.56 -23.99 34.08
N ALA A 129 9.56 -23.14 34.33
CA ALA A 129 9.26 -21.96 33.52
C ALA A 129 9.97 -20.72 34.09
N HIS A 130 10.61 -19.97 33.21
CA HIS A 130 11.36 -18.77 33.53
C HIS A 130 10.92 -17.59 32.67
N ARG A 131 11.24 -16.38 33.14
CA ARG A 131 11.19 -15.19 32.29
C ARG A 131 12.16 -15.37 31.11
N ILE A 132 11.67 -15.14 29.90
CA ILE A 132 12.50 -15.22 28.70
C ILE A 132 13.64 -14.19 28.76
N ARG A 133 14.84 -14.60 28.34
CA ARG A 133 16.01 -13.71 28.27
C ARG A 133 15.88 -12.78 27.08
N SER A 134 16.33 -11.53 27.18
CA SER A 134 16.28 -10.58 26.06
C SER A 134 16.97 -11.11 24.80
N ARG A 135 18.09 -11.83 24.95
CA ARG A 135 18.80 -12.47 23.83
C ARG A 135 17.99 -13.58 23.14
N ASP A 136 17.23 -14.36 23.91
CA ASP A 136 16.40 -15.46 23.39
C ASP A 136 15.17 -14.87 22.69
N LEU A 137 14.58 -13.83 23.28
CA LEU A 137 13.47 -13.09 22.71
C LEU A 137 13.86 -12.40 21.39
N GLN A 138 15.07 -11.85 21.29
CA GLN A 138 15.60 -11.32 20.04
C GLN A 138 15.77 -12.40 18.97
N ALA A 139 16.19 -13.62 19.34
CA ALA A 139 16.30 -14.72 18.38
C ALA A 139 14.93 -15.16 17.82
N VAL A 140 13.86 -15.13 18.61
CA VAL A 140 12.49 -15.44 18.15
C VAL A 140 12.03 -14.52 17.01
N TYR A 141 12.53 -13.28 17.00
CA TYR A 141 12.20 -12.26 16.01
C TYR A 141 13.32 -11.99 15.01
N ASP A 142 14.38 -12.80 15.02
CA ASP A 142 15.46 -12.67 14.07
C ASP A 142 14.99 -13.11 12.67
N LEU A 143 15.26 -12.26 11.68
CA LEU A 143 14.90 -12.52 10.29
C LEU A 143 15.93 -13.39 9.56
N ALA A 144 16.94 -13.91 10.27
CA ALA A 144 17.95 -14.83 9.76
C ALA A 144 18.73 -14.28 8.56
N GLY A 145 19.12 -12.99 8.64
CA GLY A 145 19.90 -12.31 7.60
C GLY A 145 19.09 -11.79 6.40
N ARG A 146 17.76 -11.97 6.39
CA ARG A 146 16.90 -11.35 5.36
C ARG A 146 16.94 -9.82 5.47
N HIS A 147 16.84 -9.15 4.34
CA HIS A 147 16.83 -7.69 4.26
C HIS A 147 15.65 -7.12 5.05
N SER A 148 15.95 -6.46 6.16
CA SER A 148 14.97 -6.07 7.17
C SER A 148 14.83 -4.56 7.31
N ILE A 149 13.61 -4.09 7.57
CA ILE A 149 13.33 -2.72 8.01
C ILE A 149 12.62 -2.72 9.36
N THR A 150 12.90 -1.72 10.18
CA THR A 150 12.19 -1.49 11.45
C THR A 150 10.95 -0.63 11.21
N ILE A 151 9.80 -1.11 11.68
CA ILE A 151 8.49 -0.46 11.51
C ILE A 151 7.86 -0.02 12.84
N GLY A 152 8.51 -0.32 13.96
CA GLY A 152 8.01 -0.02 15.29
C GLY A 152 8.73 -0.83 16.36
N SER A 153 8.03 -1.11 17.45
CA SER A 153 8.51 -1.93 18.56
C SER A 153 7.49 -3.00 18.94
N LEU A 154 7.92 -4.04 19.63
CA LEU A 154 6.99 -5.06 20.14
C LEU A 154 6.11 -4.48 21.25
N SER A 155 4.82 -4.78 21.22
CA SER A 155 3.86 -4.28 22.22
C SER A 155 4.10 -4.85 23.62
N GLN A 156 4.72 -6.03 23.72
CA GLN A 156 5.05 -6.68 25.00
C GLN A 156 6.41 -6.22 25.57
N ASP A 157 7.30 -5.70 24.74
CA ASP A 157 8.61 -5.19 25.13
C ASP A 157 9.06 -4.12 24.13
N GLU A 158 8.83 -2.84 24.46
CA GLU A 158 9.14 -1.72 23.57
C GLU A 158 10.65 -1.55 23.33
N THR A 159 11.52 -2.26 24.07
CA THR A 159 12.98 -2.23 23.83
C THR A 159 13.40 -3.05 22.61
N ILE A 160 12.51 -3.88 22.08
CA ILE A 160 12.78 -4.75 20.93
C ILE A 160 12.13 -4.17 19.68
N ALA A 161 12.94 -3.95 18.66
CA ALA A 161 12.51 -3.47 17.35
C ALA A 161 11.61 -4.50 16.66
N ALA A 162 10.47 -4.03 16.15
CA ALA A 162 9.61 -4.81 15.28
C ALA A 162 10.13 -4.68 13.84
N ASN A 163 10.77 -5.75 13.36
CA ASN A 163 11.39 -5.81 12.04
C ASN A 163 10.55 -6.66 11.08
N ILE A 164 10.50 -6.26 9.82
CA ILE A 164 9.91 -7.03 8.73
C ILE A 164 10.93 -7.26 7.64
N ALA A 165 10.88 -8.42 6.99
CA ALA A 165 11.63 -8.69 5.77
C ALA A 165 10.96 -7.96 4.61
N ILE A 166 11.54 -6.84 4.17
CA ILE A 166 10.87 -5.93 3.22
C ILE A 166 10.66 -6.61 1.86
N ASP A 167 11.65 -7.36 1.40
CA ASP A 167 11.60 -8.03 0.10
C ASP A 167 10.50 -9.11 0.07
N ASP A 168 10.38 -9.92 1.13
CA ASP A 168 9.31 -10.92 1.25
C ASP A 168 7.93 -10.28 1.39
N THR A 169 7.84 -9.20 2.18
CA THR A 169 6.59 -8.45 2.40
C THR A 169 6.05 -7.89 1.08
N LEU A 170 6.91 -7.35 0.21
CA LEU A 170 6.52 -6.81 -1.09
C LEU A 170 6.30 -7.92 -2.12
N ALA A 171 7.25 -8.85 -2.26
CA ALA A 171 7.29 -9.82 -3.34
C ALA A 171 6.12 -10.81 -3.34
N ARG A 172 5.45 -10.97 -2.20
CA ARG A 172 4.36 -11.92 -1.99
C ARG A 172 3.07 -11.27 -1.51
N HIS A 173 2.90 -9.98 -1.86
CA HIS A 173 1.75 -9.16 -1.52
C HIS A 173 1.56 -9.00 0.00
N PHE A 174 0.97 -7.88 0.41
CA PHE A 174 0.65 -7.66 1.82
C PHE A 174 -0.73 -7.06 1.97
N ALA A 175 -1.32 -7.30 3.15
CA ALA A 175 -2.61 -6.74 3.51
C ALA A 175 -2.53 -6.00 4.85
N ILE A 176 -3.21 -4.86 4.94
CA ILE A 176 -3.40 -4.09 6.17
C ILE A 176 -4.90 -4.00 6.42
N VAL A 177 -5.33 -4.59 7.53
CA VAL A 177 -6.74 -4.71 7.88
C VAL A 177 -7.01 -4.08 9.23
N GLY A 178 -8.18 -3.47 9.40
CA GLY A 178 -8.54 -2.85 10.67
C GLY A 178 -9.72 -1.89 10.58
N THR A 179 -10.41 -1.67 11.69
CA THR A 179 -11.55 -0.73 11.76
C THR A 179 -11.14 0.72 11.50
N THR A 180 -12.11 1.62 11.30
CA THR A 180 -11.84 3.06 11.10
C THR A 180 -11.18 3.66 12.33
N GLY A 181 -10.23 4.58 12.13
CA GLY A 181 -9.58 5.33 13.22
C GLY A 181 -8.49 4.58 14.01
N VAL A 182 -8.16 3.34 13.66
CA VAL A 182 -7.10 2.56 14.36
C VAL A 182 -5.67 2.93 13.92
N GLY A 183 -5.54 3.68 12.82
CA GLY A 183 -4.25 4.11 12.27
C GLY A 183 -3.81 3.39 10.99
N LYS A 184 -4.72 2.77 10.22
CA LYS A 184 -4.40 2.08 8.95
C LYS A 184 -3.62 2.95 7.97
N SER A 185 -4.17 4.11 7.58
CA SER A 185 -3.53 5.01 6.60
C SER A 185 -2.17 5.49 7.12
N THR A 186 -2.03 5.71 8.44
CA THR A 186 -0.75 6.08 9.06
C THR A 186 0.26 4.93 8.98
N ALA A 187 -0.15 3.70 9.26
CA ALA A 187 0.68 2.51 9.13
C ALA A 187 1.12 2.30 7.68
N VAL A 188 0.21 2.45 6.71
CA VAL A 188 0.52 2.44 5.27
C VAL A 188 1.58 3.48 4.95
N SER A 189 1.39 4.74 5.35
CA SER A 189 2.34 5.82 5.04
C SER A 189 3.73 5.57 5.63
N LEU A 190 3.80 5.03 6.86
CA LEU A 190 5.05 4.63 7.50
C LEU A 190 5.73 3.51 6.70
N LEU A 191 4.97 2.46 6.35
CA LEU A 191 5.48 1.34 5.58
C LEU A 191 5.99 1.79 4.22
N LEU A 192 5.22 2.60 3.46
CA LEU A 192 5.66 3.12 2.17
C LEU A 192 6.97 3.92 2.29
N ARG A 193 7.10 4.79 3.30
CA ARG A 193 8.34 5.56 3.54
C ARG A 193 9.54 4.65 3.79
N LYS A 194 9.39 3.65 4.67
CA LYS A 194 10.45 2.69 4.97
C LYS A 194 10.78 1.82 3.76
N SER A 195 9.77 1.41 2.99
CA SER A 195 9.93 0.64 1.74
C SER A 195 10.70 1.43 0.69
N ILE A 196 10.37 2.71 0.46
CA ILE A 196 11.07 3.57 -0.52
C ILE A 196 12.54 3.75 -0.12
N ALA A 197 12.80 3.96 1.17
CA ALA A 197 14.16 4.11 1.69
C ALA A 197 15.00 2.83 1.51
N ALA A 198 14.40 1.66 1.71
CA ALA A 198 15.07 0.36 1.56
C ALA A 198 15.14 -0.13 0.11
N ARG A 199 14.19 0.28 -0.74
CA ARG A 199 14.05 -0.13 -2.15
C ARG A 199 13.89 1.10 -3.07
N PRO A 200 14.99 1.79 -3.43
CA PRO A 200 14.94 2.95 -4.32
C PRO A 200 14.47 2.62 -5.75
N ASP A 201 14.54 1.35 -6.15
CA ASP A 201 14.04 0.80 -7.40
C ASP A 201 12.52 0.67 -7.45
N LEU A 202 11.84 0.74 -6.29
CA LEU A 202 10.40 0.60 -6.18
C LEU A 202 9.66 1.78 -6.82
N ARG A 203 8.59 1.48 -7.55
CA ARG A 203 7.57 2.43 -8.02
C ARG A 203 6.26 2.09 -7.34
N ILE A 204 5.50 3.12 -6.97
CA ILE A 204 4.28 2.92 -6.19
C ILE A 204 3.15 3.67 -6.86
N LEU A 205 2.07 2.96 -7.17
CA LEU A 205 0.81 3.54 -7.60
C LEU A 205 -0.21 3.33 -6.49
N ILE A 206 -0.73 4.43 -5.94
CA ILE A 206 -1.75 4.41 -4.89
C ILE A 206 -3.10 4.74 -5.52
N LEU A 207 -4.08 3.86 -5.34
CA LEU A 207 -5.49 4.15 -5.60
C LEU A 207 -6.07 4.75 -4.31
N ASP A 208 -6.24 6.08 -4.27
CA ASP A 208 -6.63 6.87 -3.09
C ASP A 208 -8.06 7.44 -3.24
N PRO A 209 -9.11 6.69 -2.86
CA PRO A 209 -10.50 7.15 -2.88
C PRO A 209 -10.78 8.28 -1.89
N HIS A 210 -9.93 8.44 -0.88
CA HIS A 210 -10.12 9.40 0.20
C HIS A 210 -9.20 10.61 0.12
N ASN A 211 -8.31 10.70 -0.89
CA ASN A 211 -7.29 11.73 -1.08
C ASN A 211 -6.52 12.04 0.23
N GLU A 212 -6.02 11.00 0.90
CA GLU A 212 -5.30 11.12 2.18
C GLU A 212 -3.78 10.98 2.07
N PHE A 213 -3.26 10.24 1.08
CA PHE A 213 -1.86 9.79 1.05
C PHE A 213 -0.89 10.77 0.42
N ALA A 214 -1.32 11.57 -0.54
CA ALA A 214 -0.43 12.51 -1.20
C ALA A 214 0.22 13.50 -0.22
N ALA A 215 -0.55 13.97 0.76
CA ALA A 215 -0.08 14.90 1.79
C ALA A 215 0.87 14.23 2.80
N SER A 216 0.79 12.91 3.00
CA SER A 216 1.70 12.19 3.91
C SER A 216 3.05 11.84 3.28
N LEU A 217 3.21 12.04 1.97
CA LEU A 217 4.40 11.70 1.16
C LEU A 217 4.87 12.87 0.27
N PRO A 218 4.98 14.12 0.76
CA PRO A 218 5.19 15.29 -0.09
C PRO A 218 6.45 15.20 -0.96
N GLU A 219 7.53 14.65 -0.42
CA GLU A 219 8.82 14.50 -1.10
C GLU A 219 8.82 13.37 -2.15
N TYR A 220 7.96 12.36 -2.00
CA TYR A 220 7.97 11.16 -2.86
C TYR A 220 6.83 11.13 -3.88
N CYS A 221 5.75 11.87 -3.63
CA CYS A 221 4.46 11.64 -4.29
C CYS A 221 4.09 12.71 -5.32
N VAL A 222 3.75 12.28 -6.53
CA VAL A 222 3.05 13.09 -7.53
C VAL A 222 1.55 12.82 -7.45
N ARG A 223 0.76 13.90 -7.32
CA ARG A 223 -0.70 13.85 -7.27
C ARG A 223 -1.26 13.80 -8.68
N VAL A 224 -2.20 12.90 -8.92
CA VAL A 224 -2.92 12.79 -10.18
C VAL A 224 -4.42 12.77 -9.89
N ASP A 225 -5.14 13.79 -10.34
CA ASP A 225 -6.60 13.90 -10.23
C ASP A 225 -7.27 13.89 -11.61
N SER A 226 -8.59 14.06 -11.67
CA SER A 226 -9.34 14.11 -12.94
C SER A 226 -9.00 15.27 -13.88
N LYS A 227 -8.25 16.29 -13.41
CA LYS A 227 -7.82 17.45 -14.19
C LYS A 227 -6.41 17.30 -14.72
N THR A 228 -5.54 16.62 -13.98
CA THR A 228 -4.13 16.40 -14.33
C THR A 228 -3.87 15.04 -14.95
N LEU A 229 -4.77 14.06 -14.74
CA LEU A 229 -4.69 12.78 -15.41
C LEU A 229 -4.77 13.02 -16.92
N ASP A 230 -3.84 12.42 -17.64
CA ASP A 230 -3.91 12.24 -19.08
C ASP A 230 -4.00 10.73 -19.32
N LEU A 231 -5.19 10.24 -19.63
CA LEU A 231 -5.41 8.82 -19.90
C LEU A 231 -6.35 8.70 -21.10
N PRO A 232 -5.82 8.77 -22.32
CA PRO A 232 -6.62 8.80 -23.53
C PRO A 232 -7.52 7.57 -23.68
N PHE A 233 -8.74 7.77 -24.21
CA PHE A 233 -9.73 6.69 -24.39
C PHE A 233 -9.21 5.49 -25.21
N TRP A 234 -8.26 5.71 -26.11
CA TRP A 234 -7.70 4.64 -26.96
C TRP A 234 -6.77 3.68 -26.21
N MET A 235 -6.40 3.99 -24.96
CA MET A 235 -5.70 3.07 -24.05
C MET A 235 -6.65 2.10 -23.33
N PHE A 236 -7.97 2.36 -23.38
CA PHE A 236 -9.00 1.54 -22.75
C PHE A 236 -9.33 0.35 -23.66
N LYS A 237 -9.54 -0.81 -23.04
CA LYS A 237 -10.18 -1.94 -23.68
C LYS A 237 -11.66 -1.66 -23.93
N LEU A 238 -12.28 -2.42 -24.82
CA LEU A 238 -13.68 -2.27 -25.19
C LEU A 238 -14.60 -2.32 -23.96
N GLU A 239 -14.38 -3.25 -23.03
CA GLU A 239 -15.17 -3.37 -21.80
C GLU A 239 -14.97 -2.15 -20.88
N GLU A 240 -13.74 -1.67 -20.74
CA GLU A 240 -13.39 -0.50 -19.92
C GLU A 240 -13.99 0.79 -20.50
N PHE A 241 -13.99 0.92 -21.83
CA PHE A 241 -14.60 2.04 -22.54
C PHE A 241 -16.14 1.96 -22.51
N ALA A 242 -16.72 0.76 -22.62
CA ALA A 242 -18.15 0.54 -22.51
C ALA A 242 -18.68 0.97 -21.13
N GLU A 243 -17.99 0.61 -20.04
CA GLU A 243 -18.37 1.03 -18.69
C GLU A 243 -18.51 2.56 -18.56
N VAL A 244 -17.59 3.30 -19.21
CA VAL A 244 -17.64 4.76 -19.29
C VAL A 244 -18.85 5.25 -20.11
N LEU A 245 -19.06 4.69 -21.31
CA LEU A 245 -20.16 5.09 -22.20
C LEU A 245 -21.54 4.80 -21.59
N PHE A 246 -21.70 3.65 -20.95
CA PHE A 246 -22.95 3.20 -20.36
C PHE A 246 -23.16 3.74 -18.94
N ARG A 247 -22.14 4.40 -18.35
CA ARG A 247 -22.18 4.99 -17.01
C ARG A 247 -22.56 3.97 -15.93
N GLY A 248 -21.94 2.80 -15.98
CA GLY A 248 -22.20 1.67 -15.08
C GLY A 248 -23.58 1.00 -15.25
N ARG A 249 -24.31 1.31 -16.33
CA ARG A 249 -25.57 0.61 -16.68
C ARG A 249 -25.28 -0.63 -17.52
N GLU A 250 -26.26 -1.52 -17.57
CA GLU A 250 -26.19 -2.70 -18.45
C GLU A 250 -25.95 -2.29 -19.91
N THR A 251 -24.99 -2.97 -20.54
CA THR A 251 -24.59 -2.72 -21.92
C THR A 251 -25.60 -3.32 -22.88
N VAL A 252 -25.84 -2.65 -24.01
CA VAL A 252 -26.65 -3.18 -25.11
C VAL A 252 -25.75 -4.01 -26.03
N PRO A 253 -25.96 -5.33 -26.20
CA PRO A 253 -25.07 -6.19 -26.97
C PRO A 253 -24.80 -5.70 -28.39
N GLU A 254 -25.84 -5.21 -29.07
CA GLU A 254 -25.75 -4.69 -30.43
C GLU A 254 -24.91 -3.39 -30.51
N GLU A 255 -24.94 -2.54 -29.48
CA GLU A 255 -24.07 -1.35 -29.40
C GLU A 255 -22.60 -1.77 -29.18
N ILE A 256 -22.36 -2.82 -28.38
CA ILE A 256 -21.01 -3.34 -28.13
C ILE A 256 -20.43 -4.02 -29.38
N ASP A 257 -21.23 -4.80 -30.10
CA ASP A 257 -20.82 -5.44 -31.35
C ASP A 257 -20.49 -4.38 -32.42
N ALA A 258 -21.30 -3.32 -32.51
CA ALA A 258 -21.00 -2.18 -33.37
C ALA A 258 -19.66 -1.51 -33.00
N LEU A 259 -19.39 -1.27 -31.71
CA LEU A 259 -18.10 -0.73 -31.26
C LEU A 259 -16.94 -1.67 -31.60
N ARG A 260 -17.11 -2.98 -31.43
CA ARG A 260 -16.10 -4.00 -31.73
C ARG A 260 -15.68 -3.98 -33.20
N ASP A 261 -16.63 -3.75 -34.10
CA ASP A 261 -16.40 -3.66 -35.55
C ASP A 261 -15.81 -2.31 -35.97
N LEU A 262 -16.32 -1.21 -35.42
CA LEU A 262 -16.04 0.14 -35.92
C LEU A 262 -14.77 0.77 -35.33
N ILE A 263 -14.38 0.42 -34.10
CA ILE A 263 -13.14 0.93 -33.49
C ILE A 263 -11.89 0.53 -34.30
N PRO A 264 -11.72 -0.73 -34.74
CA PRO A 264 -10.62 -1.11 -35.63
C PRO A 264 -10.53 -0.27 -36.91
N LEU A 265 -11.67 0.06 -37.51
CA LEU A 265 -11.73 0.91 -38.72
C LEU A 265 -11.26 2.32 -38.42
N ALA A 266 -11.71 2.92 -37.31
CA ALA A 266 -11.26 4.24 -36.87
C ALA A 266 -9.73 4.28 -36.60
N LYS A 267 -9.18 3.22 -35.98
CA LYS A 267 -7.73 3.07 -35.76
C LYS A 267 -6.95 2.96 -37.06
N ASN A 268 -7.48 2.23 -38.04
CA ASN A 268 -6.84 2.10 -39.34
C ASN A 268 -6.84 3.43 -40.10
N LEU A 269 -7.94 4.18 -40.07
CA LEU A 269 -8.03 5.53 -40.67
C LEU A 269 -7.00 6.49 -40.08
N TYR A 270 -6.80 6.45 -38.75
CA TYR A 270 -5.79 7.25 -38.09
C TYR A 270 -4.36 6.86 -38.51
N ARG A 271 -4.04 5.56 -38.56
CA ARG A 271 -2.71 5.07 -38.97
C ARG A 271 -2.42 5.29 -40.45
N ASN A 272 -3.44 5.15 -41.30
CA ASN A 272 -3.30 5.21 -42.75
C ASN A 272 -4.31 6.20 -43.36
N PRO A 273 -4.13 7.53 -43.19
CA PRO A 273 -5.07 8.53 -43.70
C PRO A 273 -5.30 8.47 -45.21
N ASN A 274 -4.30 7.96 -45.95
CA ASN A 274 -4.27 7.91 -47.41
C ASN A 274 -4.66 6.54 -47.99
N SER A 275 -4.78 5.49 -47.16
CA SER A 275 -5.33 4.21 -47.60
C SER A 275 -6.84 4.32 -47.51
N GLY A 276 -7.54 4.34 -48.65
CA GLY A 276 -9.00 4.27 -48.67
C GLY A 276 -9.53 3.07 -47.87
N ALA A 277 -10.84 3.04 -47.62
CA ALA A 277 -11.56 2.10 -46.75
C ALA A 277 -11.39 0.58 -47.03
N TYR A 278 -10.50 0.20 -47.96
CA TYR A 278 -10.15 -1.18 -48.25
C TYR A 278 -9.06 -1.68 -47.29
N LEU A 279 -9.49 -2.47 -46.32
CA LEU A 279 -8.63 -3.34 -45.51
C LEU A 279 -7.73 -4.17 -46.44
N ARG A 280 -6.43 -3.85 -46.50
CA ARG A 280 -5.45 -4.88 -46.86
C ARG A 280 -5.48 -5.89 -45.72
N ARG A 281 -5.94 -7.12 -45.99
CA ARG A 281 -5.75 -8.29 -45.11
C ARG A 281 -4.25 -8.60 -45.04
N GLY A 282 -3.50 -7.77 -44.32
CA GLY A 282 -2.14 -8.06 -43.87
C GLY A 282 -2.17 -8.62 -42.45
N ASN A 283 -1.10 -9.31 -42.04
CA ASN A 283 -0.96 -10.06 -40.79
C ASN A 283 -1.15 -9.25 -39.48
N ASP A 284 -1.33 -7.93 -39.51
CA ASP A 284 -1.58 -7.08 -38.33
C ASP A 284 -3.06 -6.68 -38.23
N ALA A 285 -3.92 -7.62 -37.83
CA ALA A 285 -5.34 -7.33 -37.61
C ALA A 285 -5.52 -6.46 -36.34
N LEU A 286 -5.76 -5.16 -36.53
CA LEU A 286 -6.13 -4.25 -35.44
C LEU A 286 -7.45 -4.69 -34.79
N THR A 287 -7.50 -4.68 -33.46
CA THR A 287 -8.71 -4.98 -32.69
C THR A 287 -9.18 -3.75 -31.90
N ALA A 288 -10.39 -3.83 -31.34
CA ALA A 288 -10.92 -2.80 -30.44
C ALA A 288 -10.02 -2.57 -29.22
N ASP A 289 -9.27 -3.60 -28.78
CA ASP A 289 -8.41 -3.56 -27.59
C ASP A 289 -6.93 -3.22 -27.90
N THR A 290 -6.54 -3.10 -29.17
CA THR A 290 -5.17 -2.73 -29.52
C THR A 290 -4.91 -1.27 -29.11
N PRO A 291 -3.91 -0.93 -28.27
CA PRO A 291 -3.72 0.42 -27.73
C PRO A 291 -3.08 1.36 -28.76
N VAL A 292 -3.81 1.64 -29.85
CA VAL A 292 -3.40 2.50 -30.95
C VAL A 292 -4.30 3.72 -30.96
N PRO A 293 -3.74 4.95 -31.10
CA PRO A 293 -4.54 6.16 -31.15
C PRO A 293 -5.54 6.16 -32.32
N TYR A 294 -6.72 6.73 -32.06
CA TYR A 294 -7.74 7.04 -33.07
C TYR A 294 -8.54 8.24 -32.61
N ARG A 295 -9.27 8.92 -33.50
CA ARG A 295 -10.13 10.06 -33.13
C ARG A 295 -11.57 9.61 -32.92
N ILE A 296 -12.24 10.19 -31.92
CA ILE A 296 -13.70 10.01 -31.75
C ILE A 296 -14.44 10.50 -33.01
N ALA A 297 -13.97 11.55 -33.66
CA ALA A 297 -14.53 12.01 -34.92
C ALA A 297 -14.50 10.93 -36.02
N ASP A 298 -13.42 10.14 -36.10
CA ASP A 298 -13.32 9.05 -37.07
C ASP A 298 -14.29 7.91 -36.72
N LEU A 299 -14.42 7.58 -35.43
CA LEU A 299 -15.41 6.61 -34.95
C LEU A 299 -16.85 7.05 -35.25
N LEU A 300 -17.20 8.31 -34.98
CA LEU A 300 -18.52 8.87 -35.28
C LEU A 300 -18.80 8.86 -36.79
N LYS A 301 -17.79 9.17 -37.61
CA LYS A 301 -17.90 9.07 -39.07
C LYS A 301 -18.20 7.64 -39.52
N GLN A 302 -17.52 6.64 -38.95
CA GLN A 302 -17.79 5.22 -39.25
C GLN A 302 -19.20 4.78 -38.81
N ILE A 303 -19.70 5.31 -37.70
CA ILE A 303 -21.09 5.08 -37.26
C ILE A 303 -22.08 5.69 -38.27
N ASP A 304 -21.82 6.91 -38.76
CA ASP A 304 -22.67 7.58 -39.75
C ASP A 304 -22.68 6.86 -41.10
N GLU A 305 -21.50 6.42 -41.58
CA GLU A 305 -21.37 5.63 -42.81
C GLU A 305 -22.15 4.31 -42.70
N ARG A 306 -22.00 3.56 -41.60
CA ARG A 306 -22.77 2.32 -41.37
C ARG A 306 -24.27 2.61 -41.29
N THR A 307 -24.68 3.69 -40.63
CA THR A 307 -26.09 4.10 -40.53
C THR A 307 -26.70 4.41 -41.91
N GLY A 308 -25.91 4.99 -42.82
CA GLY A 308 -26.30 5.32 -44.19
C GLY A 308 -26.43 4.10 -45.11
N MET A 309 -25.56 3.09 -44.97
CA MET A 309 -25.55 1.87 -45.79
C MET A 309 -26.65 0.86 -45.42
N LEU A 310 -27.23 0.96 -44.23
CA LEU A 310 -28.23 0.00 -43.76
C LEU A 310 -29.57 0.13 -44.51
N GLU A 311 -29.94 -0.94 -45.22
CA GLU A 311 -31.31 -1.16 -45.72
C GLU A 311 -32.25 -1.69 -44.61
N SER A 312 -31.71 -2.33 -43.57
CA SER A 312 -32.47 -2.88 -42.45
C SER A 312 -32.89 -1.80 -41.45
N LYS A 313 -34.20 -1.69 -41.18
CA LYS A 313 -34.78 -0.72 -40.23
C LYS A 313 -34.40 -0.96 -38.77
N ASN A 314 -33.86 -2.13 -38.43
CA ASN A 314 -33.68 -2.55 -37.03
C ASN A 314 -32.36 -2.06 -36.39
N GLU A 315 -31.27 -1.90 -37.14
CA GLU A 315 -29.96 -1.45 -36.58
C GLU A 315 -29.83 0.08 -36.46
N ARG A 316 -30.58 0.85 -37.26
CA ARG A 316 -30.48 2.33 -37.28
C ARG A 316 -30.75 2.99 -35.92
N PRO A 317 -31.79 2.61 -35.14
CA PRO A 317 -32.03 3.18 -33.82
C PRO A 317 -30.86 2.92 -32.85
N THR A 318 -30.28 1.73 -32.89
CA THR A 318 -29.15 1.31 -32.05
C THR A 318 -27.91 2.15 -32.32
N LEU A 319 -27.52 2.31 -33.59
CA LEU A 319 -26.36 3.14 -33.96
C LEU A 319 -26.57 4.61 -33.61
N LYS A 320 -27.80 5.13 -33.72
CA LYS A 320 -28.13 6.50 -33.31
C LYS A 320 -28.03 6.68 -31.79
N SER A 321 -28.50 5.70 -31.01
CA SER A 321 -28.35 5.67 -29.55
C SER A 321 -26.88 5.67 -29.14
N LEU A 322 -26.09 4.76 -29.74
CA LEU A 322 -24.65 4.67 -29.51
C LEU A 322 -23.93 5.98 -29.84
N LYS A 323 -24.23 6.59 -31.00
CA LYS A 323 -23.67 7.89 -31.40
C LYS A 323 -23.92 8.96 -30.34
N THR A 324 -25.18 9.10 -29.93
CA THR A 324 -25.61 10.08 -28.92
C THR A 324 -24.89 9.84 -27.58
N ARG A 325 -24.69 8.58 -27.21
CA ARG A 325 -23.97 8.19 -26.00
C ARG A 325 -22.50 8.58 -26.03
N ILE A 326 -21.81 8.32 -27.15
CA ILE A 326 -20.40 8.71 -27.35
C ILE A 326 -20.26 10.23 -27.31
N GLU A 327 -21.12 10.96 -28.01
CA GLU A 327 -21.10 12.43 -28.02
C GLU A 327 -21.35 13.00 -26.62
N SER A 328 -22.30 12.42 -25.86
CA SER A 328 -22.59 12.83 -24.49
C SER A 328 -21.42 12.57 -23.53
N ALA A 329 -20.71 11.45 -23.69
CA ALA A 329 -19.52 11.15 -22.89
C ALA A 329 -18.35 12.09 -23.25
N ALA A 330 -18.12 12.33 -24.54
CA ALA A 330 -17.05 13.22 -25.01
C ALA A 330 -17.26 14.69 -24.60
N ALA A 331 -18.52 15.12 -24.46
CA ALA A 331 -18.87 16.47 -24.04
C ALA A 331 -18.89 16.68 -22.52
N ASP A 332 -18.93 15.61 -21.72
CA ASP A 332 -19.05 15.72 -20.26
C ASP A 332 -17.69 16.06 -19.62
N PRO A 333 -17.58 17.18 -18.87
CA PRO A 333 -16.31 17.65 -18.28
C PRO A 333 -15.62 16.64 -17.37
N ARG A 334 -16.37 15.69 -16.80
CA ARG A 334 -15.82 14.66 -15.89
C ARG A 334 -14.94 13.66 -16.61
N TYR A 335 -15.12 13.48 -17.92
CA TYR A 335 -14.29 12.61 -18.76
C TYR A 335 -13.23 13.39 -19.54
N ARG A 336 -12.98 14.66 -19.18
CA ARG A 336 -12.04 15.52 -19.90
C ARG A 336 -10.67 14.87 -20.03
N PHE A 337 -10.17 14.20 -19.00
CA PHE A 337 -8.88 13.48 -19.02
C PHE A 337 -8.78 12.39 -20.11
N MET A 338 -9.91 11.86 -20.62
CA MET A 338 -9.95 10.87 -21.69
C MET A 338 -9.99 11.52 -23.08
N PHE A 339 -10.67 12.66 -23.20
CA PHE A 339 -11.02 13.29 -24.47
C PHE A 339 -10.34 14.64 -24.72
N SER A 340 -9.49 15.13 -23.81
CA SER A 340 -8.96 16.50 -23.83
C SER A 340 -7.97 16.80 -24.94
N SER A 341 -7.28 15.79 -25.45
CA SER A 341 -6.20 16.05 -26.40
C SER A 341 -6.76 16.47 -27.76
N ARG A 342 -6.62 17.76 -28.08
CA ARG A 342 -7.01 18.35 -29.37
C ARG A 342 -6.12 17.84 -30.51
N LEU A 343 -4.90 17.45 -30.19
CA LEU A 343 -3.94 16.80 -31.09
C LEU A 343 -3.73 15.39 -30.54
N ILE A 344 -4.48 14.43 -31.08
CA ILE A 344 -4.24 13.03 -30.74
C ILE A 344 -2.88 12.67 -31.33
N GLU A 345 -1.87 12.66 -30.47
CA GLU A 345 -0.51 12.22 -30.72
C GLU A 345 -0.28 10.91 -29.95
N ASP A 346 0.69 10.11 -30.39
CA ASP A 346 1.07 8.89 -29.68
C ASP A 346 1.94 9.24 -28.45
N THR A 347 1.27 9.67 -27.39
CA THR A 347 1.89 10.05 -26.10
C THR A 347 1.96 8.88 -25.13
N ILE A 348 1.75 7.64 -25.59
CA ILE A 348 1.62 6.46 -24.69
C ILE A 348 2.82 6.33 -23.75
N HIS A 349 4.03 6.63 -24.24
CA HIS A 349 5.27 6.55 -23.49
C HIS A 349 5.35 7.63 -22.40
N GLU A 350 4.93 8.86 -22.68
CA GLU A 350 4.87 9.95 -21.70
C GLU A 350 3.79 9.67 -20.65
N THR A 351 2.60 9.25 -21.09
CA THR A 351 1.48 8.91 -20.21
C THR A 351 1.87 7.78 -19.23
N ILE A 352 2.38 6.66 -19.75
CA ILE A 352 2.83 5.53 -18.92
C ILE A 352 4.01 5.95 -18.03
N GLY A 353 4.99 6.67 -18.57
CA GLY A 353 6.14 7.16 -17.82
C GLY A 353 5.76 8.08 -16.65
N ASN A 354 4.78 8.97 -16.86
CA ASN A 354 4.26 9.86 -15.84
C ASN A 354 3.44 9.13 -14.76
N ILE A 355 2.58 8.19 -15.15
CA ILE A 355 1.74 7.40 -14.24
C ILE A 355 2.59 6.47 -13.37
N PHE A 356 3.52 5.73 -13.99
CA PHE A 356 4.31 4.70 -13.30
C PHE A 356 5.70 5.18 -12.85
N ARG A 357 5.99 6.48 -13.04
CA ARG A 357 7.23 7.13 -12.60
C ARG A 357 8.48 6.45 -13.19
N VAL A 358 8.50 6.29 -14.51
CA VAL A 358 9.62 5.72 -15.27
C VAL A 358 10.12 6.73 -16.32
N PRO A 359 11.24 7.44 -16.06
CA PRO A 359 12.00 7.52 -14.80
C PRO A 359 11.27 8.32 -13.70
N HIS A 360 11.64 8.10 -12.43
CA HIS A 360 10.91 8.68 -11.29
C HIS A 360 11.36 10.07 -10.84
N HIS A 361 12.57 10.50 -11.21
CA HIS A 361 13.15 11.80 -10.84
C HIS A 361 13.05 12.12 -9.33
N GLY A 362 13.37 11.15 -8.48
CA GLY A 362 13.32 11.30 -7.01
C GLY A 362 11.92 11.18 -6.40
N ARG A 363 10.85 11.13 -7.20
CA ARG A 363 9.46 10.99 -6.76
C ARG A 363 8.86 9.66 -7.27
N PRO A 364 9.06 8.53 -6.56
CA PRO A 364 8.66 7.20 -7.03
C PRO A 364 7.17 6.87 -6.86
N VAL A 365 6.40 7.73 -6.19
CA VAL A 365 4.99 7.48 -5.87
C VAL A 365 4.09 8.32 -6.77
N THR A 366 3.07 7.68 -7.34
CA THR A 366 1.91 8.34 -7.94
C THR A 366 0.71 8.05 -7.07
N CYS A 367 0.03 9.11 -6.61
CA CYS A 367 -1.22 8.99 -5.86
C CYS A 367 -2.37 9.41 -6.76
N PHE A 368 -3.21 8.44 -7.13
CA PHE A 368 -4.38 8.66 -7.94
C PHE A 368 -5.57 9.03 -7.05
N GLU A 369 -5.91 10.31 -7.07
CA GLU A 369 -6.97 10.90 -6.27
C GLU A 369 -8.32 10.74 -6.96
N MET A 370 -9.17 9.89 -6.39
CA MET A 370 -10.46 9.54 -6.97
C MET A 370 -11.63 10.28 -6.32
N ALA A 371 -11.40 11.03 -5.23
CA ALA A 371 -12.49 11.75 -4.58
C ALA A 371 -13.12 12.76 -5.55
N GLY A 372 -14.45 12.65 -5.74
CA GLY A 372 -15.21 13.50 -6.65
C GLY A 372 -15.33 12.99 -8.08
N MET A 373 -14.69 11.87 -8.43
CA MET A 373 -14.92 11.18 -9.70
C MET A 373 -16.18 10.31 -9.62
N PRO A 374 -16.94 10.16 -10.73
CA PRO A 374 -18.03 9.18 -10.80
C PRO A 374 -17.52 7.76 -10.62
N SER A 375 -18.31 6.88 -9.99
CA SER A 375 -17.91 5.50 -9.70
C SER A 375 -17.58 4.69 -10.94
N GLU A 376 -18.32 4.91 -12.04
CA GLU A 376 -18.08 4.28 -13.34
C GLU A 376 -16.69 4.63 -13.90
N VAL A 377 -16.25 5.88 -13.71
CA VAL A 377 -14.93 6.32 -14.14
C VAL A 377 -13.85 5.69 -13.31
N VAL A 378 -14.04 5.70 -11.98
CA VAL A 378 -13.11 5.09 -11.04
C VAL A 378 -12.89 3.63 -11.39
N ASN A 379 -13.96 2.88 -11.63
CA ASN A 379 -13.89 1.47 -12.03
C ASN A 379 -13.04 1.27 -13.29
N SER A 380 -13.37 1.98 -14.39
CA SER A 380 -12.64 1.84 -15.65
C SER A 380 -11.17 2.27 -15.52
N VAL A 381 -10.89 3.39 -14.85
CA VAL A 381 -9.52 3.87 -14.67
C VAL A 381 -8.72 2.91 -13.79
N CYS A 382 -9.27 2.40 -12.70
CA CYS A 382 -8.60 1.38 -11.88
C CYS A 382 -8.30 0.10 -12.69
N SER A 383 -9.21 -0.33 -13.57
CA SER A 383 -8.96 -1.46 -14.48
C SER A 383 -7.77 -1.18 -15.40
N VAL A 384 -7.79 -0.03 -16.09
CA VAL A 384 -6.73 0.37 -17.02
C VAL A 384 -5.39 0.45 -16.29
N LEU A 385 -5.34 1.12 -15.14
CA LEU A 385 -4.13 1.28 -14.34
C LEU A 385 -3.57 -0.05 -13.84
N ALA A 386 -4.42 -0.94 -13.30
CA ALA A 386 -3.99 -2.26 -12.84
C ALA A 386 -3.48 -3.13 -14.00
N ARG A 387 -4.18 -3.12 -15.14
CA ARG A 387 -3.76 -3.84 -16.33
C ARG A 387 -2.43 -3.33 -16.86
N LEU A 388 -2.28 -2.01 -17.03
CA LEU A 388 -1.04 -1.40 -17.50
C LEU A 388 0.12 -1.63 -16.52
N ALA A 389 -0.13 -1.60 -15.21
CA ALA A 389 0.87 -1.93 -14.19
C ALA A 389 1.42 -3.35 -14.40
N PHE A 390 0.52 -4.33 -14.58
CA PHE A 390 0.90 -5.70 -14.83
C PHE A 390 1.63 -5.86 -16.17
N ASP A 391 1.09 -5.31 -17.25
CA ASP A 391 1.67 -5.43 -18.58
C ASP A 391 3.05 -4.77 -18.63
N LEU A 392 3.23 -3.59 -18.02
CA LEU A 392 4.52 -2.91 -17.92
C LEU A 392 5.55 -3.75 -17.14
N ALA A 393 5.15 -4.32 -16.00
CA ALA A 393 6.03 -5.20 -15.22
C ALA A 393 6.41 -6.47 -16.01
N LEU A 394 5.44 -7.11 -16.67
CA LEU A 394 5.64 -8.29 -17.53
C LEU A 394 6.64 -8.00 -18.64
N TRP A 395 6.45 -6.93 -19.40
CA TRP A 395 7.33 -6.55 -20.52
C TRP A 395 8.67 -5.96 -20.07
N SER A 396 8.79 -5.53 -18.81
CA SER A 396 10.07 -5.12 -18.24
C SER A 396 10.98 -6.29 -17.87
N GLU A 397 10.51 -7.53 -17.99
CA GLU A 397 11.21 -8.76 -17.59
C GLU A 397 11.69 -8.71 -16.12
N GLY A 398 10.87 -8.10 -15.25
CA GLY A 398 11.19 -7.95 -13.82
C GLY A 398 12.21 -6.86 -13.49
N LYS A 399 12.61 -6.01 -14.45
CA LYS A 399 13.47 -4.85 -14.16
C LYS A 399 12.73 -3.73 -13.43
N LEU A 400 11.41 -3.62 -13.67
CA LEU A 400 10.56 -2.68 -12.96
C LEU A 400 9.92 -3.36 -11.75
N GLN A 401 10.08 -2.75 -10.58
CA GLN A 401 9.46 -3.19 -9.34
C GLN A 401 8.33 -2.23 -9.00
N LEU A 402 7.09 -2.69 -9.15
CA LEU A 402 5.90 -1.85 -9.08
C LEU A 402 4.97 -2.37 -7.98
N LEU A 403 4.66 -1.53 -6.99
CA LEU A 403 3.64 -1.78 -5.98
C LEU A 403 2.35 -1.04 -6.35
N LEU A 404 1.28 -1.79 -6.61
CA LEU A 404 -0.07 -1.25 -6.68
C LEU A 404 -0.70 -1.32 -5.27
N LEU A 405 -0.96 -0.17 -4.67
CA LEU A 405 -1.60 -0.06 -3.36
C LEU A 405 -3.08 0.30 -3.54
N CYS A 406 -3.97 -0.60 -3.13
CA CYS A 406 -5.41 -0.40 -3.19
C CYS A 406 -5.95 -0.06 -1.80
N GLU A 407 -6.29 1.21 -1.56
CA GLU A 407 -7.07 1.60 -0.39
C GLU A 407 -8.54 1.21 -0.58
N GLU A 408 -9.26 0.87 0.49
CA GLU A 408 -10.65 0.44 0.43
C GLU A 408 -10.87 -0.71 -0.57
N ALA A 409 -9.94 -1.67 -0.59
CA ALA A 409 -9.82 -2.69 -1.63
C ALA A 409 -11.10 -3.49 -1.91
N HIS A 410 -11.99 -3.62 -0.91
CA HIS A 410 -13.30 -4.27 -1.04
C HIS A 410 -14.21 -3.59 -2.09
N ARG A 411 -13.98 -2.30 -2.42
CA ARG A 411 -14.72 -1.59 -3.48
C ARG A 411 -14.35 -2.08 -4.88
N TYR A 412 -13.10 -2.50 -5.08
CA TYR A 412 -12.59 -2.94 -6.38
C TYR A 412 -12.66 -4.45 -6.57
N MET A 413 -12.56 -5.20 -5.47
CA MET A 413 -12.54 -6.66 -5.46
C MET A 413 -13.54 -7.21 -4.44
N PRO A 414 -14.85 -6.93 -4.59
CA PRO A 414 -15.85 -7.41 -3.65
C PRO A 414 -15.94 -8.94 -3.65
N ALA A 415 -16.29 -9.52 -2.52
CA ALA A 415 -16.55 -10.96 -2.39
C ALA A 415 -17.72 -11.42 -3.28
N ASP A 416 -18.75 -10.58 -3.44
CA ASP A 416 -19.79 -10.79 -4.45
C ASP A 416 -19.31 -10.26 -5.81
N ALA A 417 -19.08 -11.18 -6.75
CA ALA A 417 -18.62 -10.86 -8.10
C ALA A 417 -19.58 -9.94 -8.89
N ARG A 418 -20.83 -9.76 -8.44
CA ARG A 418 -21.83 -8.87 -9.06
C ARG A 418 -21.73 -7.42 -8.60
N LEU A 419 -21.11 -7.15 -7.45
CA LEU A 419 -21.08 -5.81 -6.81
C LEU A 419 -19.90 -4.94 -7.27
N GLY A 420 -19.13 -5.36 -8.27
CA GLY A 420 -17.96 -4.63 -8.76
C GLY A 420 -17.74 -4.79 -10.25
N PHE A 421 -16.83 -3.99 -10.80
CA PHE A 421 -16.49 -4.03 -12.22
C PHE A 421 -15.58 -5.22 -12.54
N ALA A 422 -16.09 -6.17 -13.33
CA ALA A 422 -15.41 -7.43 -13.60
C ALA A 422 -13.97 -7.26 -14.17
N PRO A 423 -13.69 -6.34 -15.11
CA PRO A 423 -12.34 -6.09 -15.59
C PRO A 423 -11.35 -5.67 -14.50
N THR A 424 -11.75 -4.76 -13.59
CA THR A 424 -10.91 -4.35 -12.45
C THR A 424 -10.57 -5.54 -11.57
N ARG A 425 -11.58 -6.34 -11.21
CA ARG A 425 -11.37 -7.55 -10.40
C ARG A 425 -10.44 -8.54 -11.11
N HIS A 426 -10.63 -8.77 -12.41
CA HIS A 426 -9.77 -9.66 -13.17
C HIS A 426 -8.32 -9.17 -13.25
N ALA A 427 -8.12 -7.87 -13.50
CA ALA A 427 -6.78 -7.26 -13.55
C ALA A 427 -6.06 -7.39 -12.19
N LEU A 428 -6.73 -7.06 -11.09
CA LEU A 428 -6.16 -7.16 -9.75
C LEU A 428 -5.94 -8.63 -9.31
N SER A 429 -6.85 -9.54 -9.64
CA SER A 429 -6.69 -10.99 -9.39
C SER A 429 -5.51 -11.56 -10.17
N ARG A 430 -5.28 -11.11 -11.40
CA ARG A 430 -4.10 -11.47 -12.19
C ARG A 430 -2.81 -10.99 -11.53
N ILE A 431 -2.78 -9.76 -11.00
CA ILE A 431 -1.63 -9.26 -10.23
C ILE A 431 -1.40 -10.14 -9.00
N ALA A 432 -2.44 -10.45 -8.22
CA ALA A 432 -2.32 -11.25 -7.01
C ALA A 432 -1.83 -12.69 -7.27
N LYS A 433 -2.20 -13.29 -8.41
CA LYS A 433 -1.82 -14.68 -8.76
C LYS A 433 -0.47 -14.78 -9.46
N GLU A 434 -0.15 -13.83 -10.34
CA GLU A 434 1.00 -13.95 -11.26
C GLU A 434 2.00 -12.79 -11.14
N GLY A 435 1.59 -11.65 -10.57
CA GLY A 435 2.37 -10.40 -10.58
C GLY A 435 3.73 -10.53 -9.90
N ARG A 436 3.82 -11.32 -8.82
CA ARG A 436 5.07 -11.71 -8.14
C ARG A 436 6.19 -12.09 -9.09
N LYS A 437 5.89 -12.88 -10.14
CA LYS A 437 6.90 -13.39 -11.08
C LYS A 437 7.54 -12.29 -11.91
N TYR A 438 6.84 -11.16 -12.07
CA TYR A 438 7.21 -10.09 -12.99
C TYR A 438 7.57 -8.78 -12.29
N GLY A 439 7.62 -8.74 -10.95
CA GLY A 439 7.88 -7.52 -10.20
C GLY A 439 6.65 -6.60 -10.03
N CYS A 440 5.44 -7.14 -10.18
CA CYS A 440 4.20 -6.41 -9.90
C CYS A 440 3.59 -6.90 -8.59
N TYR A 441 3.62 -6.05 -7.57
CA TYR A 441 3.19 -6.32 -6.21
C TYR A 441 1.85 -5.66 -5.92
N LEU A 442 1.17 -6.15 -4.88
CA LEU A 442 -0.15 -5.71 -4.47
C LEU A 442 -0.13 -5.44 -2.97
N GLY A 443 -0.50 -4.22 -2.59
CA GLY A 443 -0.77 -3.84 -1.21
C GLY A 443 -2.27 -3.65 -1.05
N VAL A 444 -2.90 -4.42 -0.17
CA VAL A 444 -4.34 -4.40 0.05
C VAL A 444 -4.63 -3.71 1.36
N VAL A 445 -5.41 -2.63 1.35
CA VAL A 445 -5.82 -1.94 2.57
C VAL A 445 -7.34 -1.93 2.64
N THR A 446 -7.91 -2.48 3.71
CA THR A 446 -9.37 -2.53 3.88
C THR A 446 -9.77 -2.56 5.34
N GLN A 447 -10.89 -1.93 5.65
CA GLN A 447 -11.57 -2.01 6.94
C GLN A 447 -12.61 -3.12 7.01
N ARG A 448 -12.92 -3.76 5.88
CA ARG A 448 -13.92 -4.81 5.73
C ARG A 448 -13.32 -6.03 5.03
N PRO A 449 -12.48 -6.83 5.71
CA PRO A 449 -11.89 -8.02 5.11
C PRO A 449 -12.96 -9.04 4.66
N GLY A 450 -14.12 -9.12 5.32
CA GLY A 450 -15.21 -10.01 4.90
C GLY A 450 -15.97 -9.61 3.65
N GLU A 451 -15.82 -8.36 3.19
CA GLU A 451 -16.39 -7.90 1.92
C GLU A 451 -15.39 -8.04 0.76
N LEU A 452 -14.15 -8.48 1.01
CA LEU A 452 -13.09 -8.62 0.00
C LEU A 452 -13.05 -10.06 -0.55
N ASP A 453 -12.71 -10.21 -1.83
CA ASP A 453 -12.51 -11.51 -2.48
C ASP A 453 -11.51 -12.40 -1.67
N PRO A 454 -11.95 -13.57 -1.17
CA PRO A 454 -11.11 -14.49 -0.41
C PRO A 454 -9.85 -14.96 -1.17
N THR A 455 -9.93 -15.00 -2.50
CA THR A 455 -8.78 -15.35 -3.35
C THR A 455 -7.68 -14.32 -3.18
N ILE A 456 -7.99 -13.03 -3.12
CA ILE A 456 -7.00 -11.96 -2.96
C ILE A 456 -6.37 -12.01 -1.56
N LEU A 457 -7.19 -12.23 -0.52
CA LEU A 457 -6.71 -12.40 0.84
C LEU A 457 -5.76 -13.60 0.96
N SER A 458 -6.09 -14.74 0.34
CA SER A 458 -5.22 -15.92 0.36
C SER A 458 -3.92 -15.76 -0.43
N GLN A 459 -3.84 -14.81 -1.37
CA GLN A 459 -2.60 -14.48 -2.07
C GLN A 459 -1.71 -13.50 -1.29
N CYS A 460 -2.22 -12.84 -0.26
CA CYS A 460 -1.42 -11.97 0.60
C CYS A 460 -0.63 -12.84 1.59
N SER A 461 0.69 -12.88 1.46
CA SER A 461 1.53 -13.68 2.36
C SER A 461 1.80 -13.03 3.69
N THR A 462 1.66 -11.70 3.79
CA THR A 462 1.98 -10.91 4.97
C THR A 462 0.81 -10.02 5.35
N PHE A 463 0.41 -10.07 6.61
CA PHE A 463 -0.72 -9.31 7.13
C PHE A 463 -0.28 -8.42 8.28
N PHE A 464 -0.82 -7.21 8.31
CA PHE A 464 -0.83 -6.33 9.47
C PHE A 464 -2.27 -6.15 9.92
N ALA A 465 -2.70 -7.00 10.85
CA ALA A 465 -4.04 -6.97 11.40
C ALA A 465 -4.09 -6.02 12.59
N MET A 466 -4.73 -4.86 12.40
CA MET A 466 -5.04 -3.90 13.46
C MET A 466 -6.39 -4.25 14.11
N ARG A 467 -6.86 -3.43 15.05
CA ARG A 467 -8.12 -3.71 15.77
C ARG A 467 -9.31 -3.96 14.83
N LEU A 468 -9.95 -5.11 14.98
CA LEU A 468 -11.16 -5.54 14.27
C LEU A 468 -12.29 -5.79 15.25
N ALA A 469 -13.40 -5.06 15.10
CA ALA A 469 -14.55 -5.17 16.00
C ALA A 469 -15.48 -6.34 15.65
N ASN A 470 -15.67 -6.63 14.36
CA ASN A 470 -16.59 -7.63 13.86
C ASN A 470 -16.01 -9.06 13.99
N GLU A 471 -16.77 -9.98 14.57
CA GLU A 471 -16.37 -11.38 14.76
C GLU A 471 -16.14 -12.13 13.44
N GLN A 472 -16.95 -11.84 12.41
CA GLN A 472 -16.79 -12.46 11.09
C GLN A 472 -15.47 -12.03 10.44
N ASP A 473 -15.14 -10.74 10.51
CA ASP A 473 -13.87 -10.21 10.03
C ASP A 473 -12.69 -10.81 10.80
N GLN A 474 -12.83 -10.94 12.13
CA GLN A 474 -11.81 -11.61 12.93
C GLN A 474 -11.63 -13.07 12.48
N ALA A 475 -12.71 -13.83 12.31
CA ALA A 475 -12.67 -15.23 11.90
C ALA A 475 -11.96 -15.43 10.55
N ILE A 476 -12.17 -14.53 9.60
CA ILE A 476 -11.47 -14.54 8.31
C ILE A 476 -9.97 -14.38 8.51
N ILE A 477 -9.55 -13.42 9.33
CA ILE A 477 -8.12 -13.25 9.67
C ILE A 477 -7.57 -14.46 10.42
N ARG A 478 -8.36 -15.10 11.30
CA ARG A 478 -7.94 -16.35 11.98
C ARG A 478 -7.70 -17.48 10.98
N SER A 479 -8.56 -17.60 9.96
CA SER A 479 -8.44 -18.64 8.93
C SER A 479 -7.22 -18.46 8.01
N ALA A 480 -6.70 -17.24 7.89
CA ALA A 480 -5.52 -16.94 7.08
C ALA A 480 -4.19 -17.30 7.76
N ILE A 481 -4.18 -17.59 9.06
CA ILE A 481 -2.97 -17.95 9.81
C ILE A 481 -2.74 -19.46 9.78
N ALA A 482 -1.54 -19.86 9.35
CA ALA A 482 -1.06 -21.23 9.44
C ALA A 482 -0.68 -21.57 10.91
N ASP A 483 -1.72 -21.82 11.71
CA ASP A 483 -1.84 -22.71 12.89
C ASP A 483 -0.92 -22.55 14.14
N SER A 484 0.10 -21.68 14.15
CA SER A 484 1.07 -21.63 15.29
C SER A 484 0.95 -20.40 16.21
N SER A 485 -0.07 -19.56 16.05
CA SER A 485 -0.23 -18.34 16.88
C SER A 485 -1.67 -17.87 16.99
N ALA A 486 -2.64 -18.80 16.96
CA ALA A 486 -4.06 -18.45 16.98
C ALA A 486 -4.42 -17.65 18.25
N SER A 487 -3.73 -17.92 19.38
CA SER A 487 -3.98 -17.19 20.62
C SER A 487 -3.59 -15.70 20.55
N THR A 488 -2.63 -15.33 19.68
CA THR A 488 -2.27 -13.91 19.50
C THR A 488 -3.45 -13.12 18.94
N LEU A 489 -4.35 -13.77 18.19
CA LEU A 489 -5.54 -13.10 17.64
C LEU A 489 -6.64 -12.86 18.67
N ALA A 490 -6.53 -13.40 19.89
CA ALA A 490 -7.43 -13.05 20.99
C ALA A 490 -7.35 -11.54 21.32
N PHE A 491 -6.24 -10.88 20.97
CA PHE A 491 -6.06 -9.43 21.16
C PHE A 491 -6.68 -8.57 20.05
N LEU A 492 -7.21 -9.14 18.96
CA LEU A 492 -7.74 -8.37 17.82
C LEU A 492 -8.81 -7.35 18.20
N SER A 493 -9.63 -7.66 19.20
CA SER A 493 -10.73 -6.78 19.66
C SER A 493 -10.27 -5.69 20.63
N SER A 494 -9.18 -5.92 21.38
CA SER A 494 -8.73 -5.07 22.49
C SER A 494 -7.49 -4.22 22.19
N MET A 495 -6.92 -4.34 20.99
CA MET A 495 -5.74 -3.55 20.57
C MET A 495 -5.96 -2.04 20.62
N GLY A 496 -4.91 -1.31 21.02
CA GLY A 496 -4.85 0.14 21.01
C GLY A 496 -4.64 0.73 19.61
N GLN A 497 -4.62 2.07 19.52
CA GLN A 497 -4.23 2.75 18.29
C GLN A 497 -2.78 2.45 17.94
N ARG A 498 -2.50 2.30 16.63
CA ARG A 498 -1.18 1.92 16.08
C ARG A 498 -0.69 0.53 16.48
N GLU A 499 -1.47 -0.25 17.21
CA GLU A 499 -1.13 -1.65 17.46
C GLU A 499 -1.60 -2.53 16.30
N ALA A 500 -0.80 -3.53 15.99
CA ALA A 500 -1.10 -4.53 14.99
C ALA A 500 -0.51 -5.88 15.39
N ILE A 501 -1.14 -6.94 14.88
CA ILE A 501 -0.57 -8.27 14.83
C ILE A 501 -0.04 -8.46 13.42
N ALA A 502 1.29 -8.59 13.30
CA ALA A 502 1.94 -8.91 12.05
C ALA A 502 2.21 -10.41 11.97
N PHE A 503 1.79 -11.03 10.87
CA PHE A 503 2.00 -12.46 10.61
C PHE A 503 2.22 -12.71 9.12
N GLY A 504 2.77 -13.89 8.80
CA GLY A 504 3.06 -14.28 7.44
C GLY A 504 4.54 -14.40 7.10
N GLU A 505 4.87 -14.41 5.82
CA GLU A 505 6.25 -14.63 5.34
C GLU A 505 7.18 -13.43 5.59
N GLY A 506 6.63 -12.21 5.61
CA GLY A 506 7.37 -10.98 5.89
C GLY A 506 7.85 -10.82 7.35
N VAL A 507 7.50 -11.76 8.25
CA VAL A 507 7.93 -11.73 9.65
C VAL A 507 8.62 -13.04 10.06
N ALA A 508 9.47 -12.98 11.09
CA ALA A 508 10.14 -14.16 11.64
C ALA A 508 9.16 -15.07 12.39
N THR A 509 8.30 -14.46 13.21
CA THR A 509 7.26 -15.11 14.01
C THR A 509 6.10 -14.13 14.11
N THR A 510 4.87 -14.62 14.31
CA THR A 510 3.72 -13.75 14.60
C THR A 510 4.07 -12.81 15.76
N MET A 511 3.93 -11.51 15.54
CA MET A 511 4.30 -10.50 16.53
C MET A 511 3.20 -9.49 16.73
N ARG A 512 2.95 -9.14 18.00
CA ARG A 512 2.18 -7.95 18.34
C ARG A 512 3.14 -6.78 18.40
N LEU A 513 2.88 -5.77 17.58
CA LEU A 513 3.73 -4.60 17.44
C LEU A 513 2.93 -3.32 17.57
N LYS A 514 3.65 -2.24 17.84
CA LYS A 514 3.16 -0.88 17.82
C LYS A 514 3.97 -0.10 16.79
N PHE A 515 3.29 0.42 15.77
CA PHE A 515 3.93 1.18 14.71
C PHE A 515 4.65 2.42 15.24
N GLU A 516 5.80 2.72 14.65
CA GLU A 516 6.54 3.96 14.87
C GLU A 516 5.63 5.18 14.64
N ARG A 517 5.84 6.24 15.42
CA ARG A 517 5.06 7.47 15.28
C ARG A 517 5.61 8.30 14.13
N LEU A 518 4.76 8.62 13.15
CA LEU A 518 5.07 9.65 12.17
C LEU A 518 4.91 11.06 12.78
N PRO A 519 5.74 12.03 12.38
CA PRO A 519 5.52 13.45 12.62
C PRO A 519 4.11 13.89 12.21
N ALA A 520 3.58 14.92 12.88
CA ALA A 520 2.19 15.34 12.73
C ALA A 520 1.87 15.80 11.29
N GLU A 521 2.82 16.49 10.66
CA GLU A 521 2.75 16.98 9.28
C GLU A 521 2.75 15.84 8.24
N LEU A 522 3.21 14.64 8.63
CA LEU A 522 3.25 13.46 7.76
C LEU A 522 2.06 12.51 7.98
N LEU A 523 1.07 12.92 8.78
CA LEU A 523 -0.14 12.12 9.00
C LEU A 523 -1.10 12.23 7.80
N PRO A 524 -1.68 11.10 7.34
CA PRO A 524 -2.68 11.13 6.28
C PRO A 524 -3.87 12.01 6.64
N GLY A 525 -4.32 12.79 5.65
CA GLY A 525 -5.42 13.73 5.82
C GLY A 525 -5.12 14.93 6.74
N ALA A 526 -3.88 15.17 7.16
CA ALA A 526 -3.51 16.35 7.98
C ALA A 526 -3.99 17.66 7.33
N ALA A 527 -3.69 17.86 6.04
CA ALA A 527 -4.14 19.02 5.28
C ALA A 527 -5.68 19.15 5.20
N LYS A 528 -6.41 18.02 5.15
CA LYS A 528 -7.88 18.04 5.17
C LYS A 528 -8.43 18.45 6.52
N ARG A 529 -7.79 17.99 7.62
CA ARG A 529 -8.20 18.37 8.97
C ARG A 529 -7.95 19.85 9.23
N GLU A 530 -6.81 20.38 8.82
CA GLU A 530 -6.52 21.81 8.88
C GLU A 530 -7.55 22.64 8.11
N GLN A 531 -7.91 22.23 6.88
CA GLN A 531 -8.96 22.89 6.11
C GLN A 531 -10.34 22.79 6.76
N GLN A 532 -10.69 21.65 7.35
CA GLN A 532 -11.97 21.46 8.04
C GLN A 532 -12.04 22.26 9.34
N GLU A 533 -10.95 22.35 10.10
CA GLU A 533 -10.87 23.17 11.31
C GLU A 533 -10.93 24.66 10.97
N ALA A 534 -10.22 25.10 9.92
CA ALA A 534 -10.34 26.46 9.39
C ALA A 534 -11.75 26.78 8.90
N ALA A 535 -12.44 25.82 8.27
CA ALA A 535 -13.82 26.00 7.79
C ALA A 535 -14.83 26.04 8.94
N LYS A 536 -14.61 25.29 10.03
CA LYS A 536 -15.47 25.31 11.23
C LYS A 536 -15.37 26.62 12.01
N LEU A 537 -14.29 27.39 11.83
CA LEU A 537 -14.14 28.73 12.42
C LEU A 537 -14.98 29.79 11.68
N ASN A 538 -15.50 29.48 10.49
CA ASN A 538 -16.48 30.31 9.77
C ASN A 538 -17.88 29.70 9.96
N ASP A 539 -18.67 30.29 10.85
CA ASP A 539 -19.87 29.66 11.44
C ASP A 539 -21.10 29.59 10.50
N ASP A 540 -21.06 30.21 9.31
CA ASP A 540 -22.20 30.25 8.38
C ASP A 540 -22.01 29.35 7.15
N VAL A 541 -22.99 28.47 6.93
CA VAL A 541 -23.09 27.64 5.72
C VAL A 541 -23.58 28.51 4.56
N ASP A 542 -22.67 28.87 3.65
CA ASP A 542 -23.03 29.58 2.41
C ASP A 542 -23.77 28.66 1.43
N LEU A 543 -25.10 28.62 1.58
CA LEU A 543 -25.99 27.84 0.71
C LEU A 543 -25.91 28.30 -0.75
N VAL A 544 -25.62 29.58 -1.02
CA VAL A 544 -25.50 30.10 -2.39
C VAL A 544 -24.27 29.49 -3.06
N ALA A 545 -23.12 29.51 -2.39
CA ALA A 545 -21.91 28.86 -2.91
C ALA A 545 -22.07 27.33 -3.08
N ILE A 546 -22.79 26.67 -2.16
CA ILE A 546 -23.10 25.23 -2.29
C ILE A 546 -24.00 24.99 -3.51
N VAL A 547 -25.05 25.79 -3.69
CA VAL A 547 -25.98 25.67 -4.83
C VAL A 547 -25.27 26.01 -6.14
N GLU A 548 -24.35 26.98 -6.18
CA GLU A 548 -23.51 27.25 -7.35
C GLU A 548 -22.64 26.04 -7.72
N ARG A 549 -22.00 25.40 -6.74
CA ARG A 549 -21.22 24.16 -6.96
C ARG A 549 -22.11 23.01 -7.40
N LEU A 550 -23.30 22.87 -6.80
CA LEU A 550 -24.28 21.83 -7.12
C LEU A 550 -24.81 21.98 -8.55
N ARG A 551 -25.06 23.22 -8.99
CA ARG A 551 -25.52 23.50 -10.35
C ARG A 551 -24.51 23.05 -11.41
N ASN A 552 -23.22 22.97 -11.05
CA ASN A 552 -22.12 22.49 -11.92
C ASN A 552 -22.17 23.11 -13.33
N VAL A 553 -22.70 24.33 -13.44
CA VAL A 553 -22.77 25.09 -14.68
C VAL A 553 -21.37 25.67 -14.88
N PRO A 554 -20.68 25.38 -15.98
CA PRO A 554 -19.45 26.08 -16.30
C PRO A 554 -19.76 27.57 -16.30
N LYS A 555 -19.13 28.35 -15.40
CA LYS A 555 -19.24 29.80 -15.47
C LYS A 555 -18.84 30.18 -16.90
N PRO A 556 -19.66 30.97 -17.64
CA PRO A 556 -19.21 31.49 -18.91
C PRO A 556 -17.88 32.17 -18.64
N GLN A 557 -16.82 31.72 -19.32
CA GLN A 557 -15.53 32.38 -19.21
C GLN A 557 -15.79 33.86 -19.47
N PRO A 558 -15.41 34.78 -18.57
CA PRO A 558 -15.43 36.18 -18.92
C PRO A 558 -14.59 36.31 -20.18
N GLN A 559 -15.20 36.79 -21.25
CA GLN A 559 -14.46 37.32 -22.40
C GLN A 559 -13.61 38.46 -21.83
N GLY A 560 -12.37 38.15 -21.48
CA GLY A 560 -11.56 39.05 -20.66
C GLY A 560 -10.26 38.43 -20.20
N MET A 561 -9.53 37.76 -21.10
CA MET A 561 -8.08 37.95 -21.08
C MET A 561 -7.83 39.27 -21.82
N PRO A 562 -7.07 40.23 -21.27
CA PRO A 562 -6.54 41.29 -22.09
C PRO A 562 -5.62 40.59 -23.09
N PHE A 563 -6.07 40.50 -24.34
CA PHE A 563 -5.15 40.37 -25.45
C PHE A 563 -4.11 41.50 -25.30
N ALA A 564 -2.88 41.17 -25.71
CA ALA A 564 -1.76 42.10 -25.83
C ALA A 564 -2.24 43.53 -26.15
N GLU A 565 -1.63 44.52 -25.48
CA GLU A 565 -1.86 45.94 -25.74
C GLU A 565 -2.09 46.18 -27.24
N VAL A 566 -3.21 46.82 -27.56
CA VAL A 566 -3.53 47.26 -28.91
C VAL A 566 -2.36 48.12 -29.38
N VAL A 567 -1.55 47.57 -30.28
CA VAL A 567 -0.55 48.37 -30.99
C VAL A 567 -1.34 49.37 -31.82
N ASP A 568 -1.24 50.63 -31.42
CA ASP A 568 -1.83 51.78 -32.08
C ASP A 568 -1.60 51.69 -33.61
N SER A 569 -2.70 51.61 -34.37
CA SER A 569 -2.71 51.36 -35.82
C SER A 569 -2.14 52.52 -36.65
N GLY A 570 -1.64 53.58 -35.99
CA GLY A 570 -0.92 54.69 -36.59
C GLY A 570 0.61 54.56 -36.66
N ARG A 571 1.23 53.52 -36.09
CA ARG A 571 2.71 53.42 -36.02
C ARG A 571 3.28 52.50 -37.10
N GLN A 572 4.33 52.96 -37.80
CA GLN A 572 5.01 52.21 -38.85
C GLN A 572 6.48 51.94 -38.51
N ALA A 573 7.04 50.91 -39.14
CA ALA A 573 8.45 50.55 -38.99
C ALA A 573 9.35 51.71 -39.48
N GLY A 574 10.02 52.38 -38.54
CA GLY A 574 10.86 53.57 -38.79
C GLY A 574 10.80 54.61 -37.68
N ASP A 575 9.81 54.55 -36.79
CA ASP A 575 9.69 55.50 -35.67
C ASP A 575 10.76 55.27 -34.56
N PRO A 576 11.28 56.34 -33.92
CA PRO A 576 12.50 56.29 -33.09
C PRO A 576 12.44 55.40 -31.84
N ASP A 577 11.25 55.00 -31.38
CA ASP A 577 11.05 54.19 -30.17
C ASP A 577 10.23 52.89 -30.41
N TYR A 578 10.17 52.41 -31.65
CA TYR A 578 9.42 51.19 -32.03
C TYR A 578 9.90 49.90 -31.34
N ARG A 579 11.11 49.89 -30.75
CA ARG A 579 11.68 48.75 -30.01
C ARG A 579 12.28 49.17 -28.68
N LYS A 580 11.45 49.35 -27.65
CA LYS A 580 11.90 49.22 -26.26
C LYS A 580 11.00 48.24 -25.51
N PRO A 581 11.56 47.23 -24.82
CA PRO A 581 10.78 46.35 -23.97
C PRO A 581 10.31 47.09 -22.69
N PRO A 582 9.15 46.74 -22.13
CA PRO A 582 8.59 47.46 -20.99
C PRO A 582 9.43 47.23 -19.72
N ALA A 583 9.50 48.26 -18.88
CA ALA A 583 10.24 48.25 -17.62
C ALA A 583 9.57 47.30 -16.61
N THR A 584 10.37 46.44 -15.97
CA THR A 584 9.92 45.53 -14.92
C THR A 584 9.68 46.28 -13.60
N THR A 585 8.45 46.24 -13.10
CA THR A 585 8.09 46.73 -11.77
C THR A 585 8.68 45.79 -10.71
N ARG A 586 9.70 46.26 -9.98
CA ARG A 586 10.21 45.58 -8.78
C ARG A 586 9.18 45.70 -7.65
N VAL A 587 8.70 44.56 -7.16
CA VAL A 587 8.03 44.46 -5.86
C VAL A 587 9.10 44.54 -4.78
N GLN A 588 8.96 45.51 -3.86
CA GLN A 588 9.77 45.60 -2.64
C GLN A 588 9.36 44.49 -1.68
N SER A 589 10.35 43.74 -1.16
CA SER A 589 10.19 42.89 0.02
C SER A 589 10.98 43.52 1.16
N ASP A 590 10.28 43.92 2.21
CA ASP A 590 10.87 44.26 3.49
C ASP A 590 11.28 43.00 4.26
N ASP A 591 12.35 43.18 5.03
CA ASP A 591 12.87 42.40 6.16
C ASP A 591 13.89 41.26 5.94
N ASP A 592 15.12 41.62 6.35
CA ASP A 592 16.10 40.89 7.16
C ASP A 592 17.04 39.84 6.55
N PHE A 593 18.18 40.37 6.10
CA PHE A 593 19.53 40.02 6.56
C PHE A 593 19.66 38.81 7.51
N ASP A 594 20.24 37.71 7.02
CA ASP A 594 21.41 37.14 7.70
C ASP A 594 22.39 36.51 6.69
N MET A 595 23.62 37.01 6.72
CA MET A 595 24.73 36.64 5.86
C MET A 595 25.66 35.69 6.64
N ARG A 596 25.59 34.39 6.38
CA ARG A 596 26.70 33.48 6.64
C ARG A 596 26.86 32.47 5.52
N TYR A 597 28.13 32.27 5.17
CA TYR A 597 28.70 31.37 4.16
C TYR A 597 28.93 31.99 2.78
N GLY A 598 30.10 32.63 2.69
CA GLY A 598 30.70 33.10 1.46
C GLY A 598 31.20 31.95 0.58
N LEU A 599 30.82 32.01 -0.69
CA LEU A 599 31.57 31.46 -1.81
C LEU A 599 31.46 32.47 -2.96
N LYS A 600 32.59 33.08 -3.34
CA LYS A 600 32.71 33.97 -4.51
C LYS A 600 32.63 33.12 -5.79
N PRO A 601 31.88 33.52 -6.82
CA PRO A 601 32.08 33.00 -8.18
C PRO A 601 33.32 33.65 -8.80
N ALA A 602 34.28 32.84 -9.25
CA ALA A 602 35.46 33.29 -9.97
C ALA A 602 35.10 33.74 -11.39
N THR A 603 35.54 34.94 -11.77
CA THR A 603 35.47 35.48 -13.12
C THR A 603 36.85 35.42 -13.79
N PHE A 604 36.83 34.84 -15.01
CA PHE A 604 37.64 35.15 -16.20
C PHE A 604 39.15 34.87 -16.29
N GLY A 605 39.53 34.31 -17.45
CA GLY A 605 40.89 34.24 -18.01
C GLY A 605 40.97 33.17 -19.11
N LEU A 606 40.47 33.41 -20.33
CA LEU A 606 41.25 33.88 -21.49
C LEU A 606 42.63 33.22 -21.65
N ARG A 607 42.76 32.42 -22.73
CA ARG A 607 44.00 31.83 -23.26
C ARG A 607 44.98 32.92 -23.72
N PRO A 608 46.30 32.67 -23.70
CA PRO A 608 47.23 33.34 -24.59
C PRO A 608 47.68 32.43 -25.76
N GLN A 609 47.93 33.09 -26.89
CA GLN A 609 48.64 32.62 -28.08
C GLN A 609 50.11 33.09 -27.99
N ASN A 610 51.02 32.30 -28.58
CA ASN A 610 52.45 32.55 -28.88
C ASN A 610 53.38 32.66 -27.65
N ASP A 611 54.58 32.05 -27.59
CA ASP A 611 55.48 31.40 -28.56
C ASP A 611 55.83 29.97 -28.14
#